data_AF-A0A6N8BSI9-F1
#
_entry.id   AF-A0A6N8BSI9-F1
#
_cell.length_a   1.000
_cell.length_b   1.000
_cell.length_c   1.000
_cell.angle_alpha   90.00
_cell.angle_beta   90.00
_cell.angle_gamma   90.00
#
_symmetry.space_group_name_H-M   'P 1'
#
loop_
_entity.id
_entity.type
_entity.pdbx_description
1 polymer ?
#
loop_
_entity_poly.entity_id
_entity_poly.type
_entity_poly.pdbx_seq_one_letter_code
_entity_poly.pdbx_strand_id
1 'polypeptide(L)' 'MARKPQPFELDILRTALAEGGSLRLDELRGKHQFGHGVEREIEKLVREGWMISPGDGAVYLTGAGTALADPVVPDTRA' A
#
# COMPACT_ATOMS: atom_id res chain seq x y z
N MET A 1 16.72 10.94 -2.05
CA MET A 1 17.06 9.52 -1.83
C MET A 1 15.82 8.84 -1.28
N ALA A 2 15.29 7.80 -1.93
CA ALA A 2 14.09 7.12 -1.47
C ALA A 2 14.40 6.33 -0.18
N ARG A 3 13.59 6.51 0.86
CA ARG A 3 13.68 5.77 2.12
C ARG A 3 13.34 4.30 1.89
N LYS A 4 13.97 3.39 2.62
CA LYS A 4 13.61 1.97 2.60
C LYS A 4 12.29 1.76 3.38
N PRO A 5 11.28 1.08 2.80
CA PRO A 5 10.04 0.80 3.51
C PRO A 5 10.27 -0.12 4.70
N GLN A 6 9.51 0.09 5.77
CA GLN A 6 9.46 -0.77 6.94
C GLN A 6 8.67 -2.06 6.64
N PRO A 7 8.87 -3.14 7.42
CA PRO A 7 8.11 -4.38 7.24
C PRO A 7 6.58 -4.16 7.26
N PHE A 8 6.08 -3.36 8.20
CA PHE A 8 4.65 -3.06 8.30
C PHE A 8 4.11 -2.25 7.10
N GLU A 9 4.92 -1.31 6.59
CA GLU A 9 4.60 -0.55 5.37
C GLU A 9 4.50 -1.50 4.16
N LEU A 10 5.41 -2.48 4.04
CA LEU A 10 5.37 -3.51 3.00
C LEU A 10 4.14 -4.41 3.11
N ASP A 11 3.71 -4.77 4.31
CA ASP A 11 2.51 -5.58 4.50
C ASP A 11 1.23 -4.86 4.04
N ILE A 12 1.14 -3.54 4.26
CA ILE A 12 0.05 -2.71 3.72
C ILE A 12 0.09 -2.73 2.19
N LEU A 13 1.26 -2.48 1.59
CA LEU A 13 1.41 -2.42 0.13
C LEU A 13 1.09 -3.78 -0.52
N ARG A 14 1.53 -4.89 0.09
CA ARG A 14 1.23 -6.26 -0.36
C ARG A 14 -0.25 -6.59 -0.23
N THR A 15 -0.88 -6.16 0.84
CA THR A 15 -2.32 -6.34 1.02
C THR A 15 -3.08 -5.56 -0.05
N ALA A 16 -2.66 -4.33 -0.36
CA ALA A 16 -3.26 -3.56 -1.46
C ALA A 16 -3.09 -4.28 -2.79
N LEU A 17 -1.91 -4.84 -3.06
CA LEU A 17 -1.65 -5.58 -4.29
C LEU A 17 -2.53 -6.83 -4.41
N ALA A 18 -2.67 -7.59 -3.32
CA ALA A 18 -3.52 -8.79 -3.26
C ALA A 18 -5.01 -8.48 -3.49
N GLU A 19 -5.46 -7.28 -3.10
CA GLU A 19 -6.83 -6.79 -3.28
C GLU A 19 -7.02 -6.05 -4.63
N GLY A 20 -6.10 -6.25 -5.60
CA GLY A 20 -6.21 -5.67 -6.94
C GLY A 20 -5.63 -4.26 -7.09
N GLY A 21 -4.77 -3.84 -6.16
CA GLY A 21 -4.07 -2.56 -6.18
C GLY A 21 -4.76 -1.43 -5.44
N SER A 22 -5.82 -1.71 -4.67
CA SER A 22 -6.54 -0.70 -3.90
C SER A 22 -7.00 -1.24 -2.54
N LEU A 23 -7.19 -0.34 -1.58
CA LEU A 23 -7.74 -0.66 -0.26
C LEU A 23 -8.75 0.41 0.16
N ARG A 24 -9.84 0.01 0.81
CA ARG A 24 -10.72 0.93 1.52
C ARG A 24 -10.25 1.13 2.95
N LEU A 25 -10.17 2.38 3.39
CA LEU A 25 -9.73 2.73 4.75
C LEU A 25 -10.65 2.13 5.82
N ASP A 26 -11.96 2.08 5.57
CA ASP A 26 -12.93 1.46 6.48
C ASP A 26 -12.73 -0.05 6.62
N GLU A 27 -12.41 -0.74 5.51
CA GLU A 27 -12.13 -2.18 5.53
C GLU A 27 -10.82 -2.46 6.28
N LEU A 28 -9.80 -1.62 6.07
CA LEU A 28 -8.52 -1.71 6.77
C LEU A 28 -8.65 -1.54 8.27
N ARG A 29 -9.51 -0.62 8.74
CA ARG A 29 -9.82 -0.46 10.17
C ARG A 29 -10.43 -1.73 10.76
N GLY A 30 -11.22 -2.46 9.98
CA GLY A 30 -11.81 -3.74 10.38
C GLY A 30 -10.82 -4.92 10.38
N LYS A 31 -9.70 -4.82 9.65
CA LYS A 31 -8.67 -5.87 9.63
C LYS A 31 -7.81 -5.78 10.90
N HIS A 32 -8.01 -6.74 11.81
CA HIS A 32 -7.26 -6.87 13.07
C HIS A 32 -5.72 -6.83 12.90
N GLN A 33 -5.20 -7.19 11.72
CA GLN A 33 -3.76 -7.22 11.43
C GLN A 33 -3.07 -5.84 11.43
N PHE A 34 -3.81 -4.75 11.21
CA PHE A 34 -3.22 -3.41 11.08
C PHE A 34 -3.46 -2.47 12.26
N GLY A 35 -4.53 -2.70 13.05
CA GLY A 35 -4.82 -1.97 14.27
C GLY A 35 -5.07 -0.45 14.11
N HIS A 36 -5.15 0.26 15.24
CA HIS A 36 -5.54 1.68 15.32
C HIS A 36 -4.52 2.70 14.73
N GLY A 37 -3.45 2.24 14.08
CA GLY A 37 -2.39 3.09 13.51
C GLY A 37 -2.30 3.12 11.98
N VAL A 38 -3.08 2.27 11.29
CA VAL A 38 -2.93 2.03 9.85
C VAL A 38 -3.12 3.28 9.00
N GLU A 39 -4.01 4.18 9.40
CA GLU A 39 -4.29 5.41 8.65
C GLU A 39 -3.09 6.35 8.61
N ARG A 40 -2.37 6.47 9.75
CA ARG A 40 -1.14 7.27 9.81
C ARG A 40 -0.05 6.68 8.94
N GLU A 41 0.05 5.35 8.88
CA GLU A 41 1.01 4.71 7.99
C GLU A 41 0.63 4.93 6.53
N ILE A 42 -0.65 4.79 6.17
CA ILE A 42 -1.12 5.07 4.81
C ILE A 42 -0.87 6.52 4.40
N GLU A 43 -1.10 7.48 5.29
CA GLU A 43 -0.75 8.88 5.04
C GLU A 43 0.75 9.06 4.75
N LYS A 44 1.63 8.32 5.44
CA LYS A 44 3.06 8.30 5.11
C LYS A 44 3.30 7.70 3.73
N LEU A 45 2.70 6.54 3.41
CA LEU A 45 2.84 5.89 2.10
C LEU A 45 2.38 6.82 0.96
N VAL A 46 1.34 7.62 1.20
CA VAL A 46 0.87 8.63 0.25
C VAL A 46 1.89 9.77 0.10
N ARG A 47 2.44 10.29 1.19
CA ARG A 47 3.48 11.34 1.16
C ARG A 47 4.77 10.87 0.48
N GLU A 48 5.14 9.60 0.64
CA GLU A 48 6.29 8.98 -0.03
C GLU A 48 6.01 8.64 -1.51
N GLY A 49 4.77 8.81 -1.98
CA GLY A 49 4.38 8.54 -3.36
C GLY A 49 4.22 7.05 -3.70
N TRP A 50 4.11 6.18 -2.70
CA TRP A 50 3.86 4.75 -2.88
C TRP A 50 2.37 4.42 -2.97
N MET A 51 1.51 5.31 -2.46
CA MET A 51 0.06 5.23 -2.61
C MET A 51 -0.52 6.59 -3.00
N ILE A 52 -1.76 6.59 -3.47
CA ILE A 52 -2.56 7.80 -3.73
C ILE A 52 -3.90 7.67 -3.02
N SER A 53 -4.33 8.73 -2.35
CA SER A 53 -5.67 8.86 -1.76
C SER A 53 -6.41 10.00 -2.45
N PRO A 54 -7.44 9.73 -3.28
CA PRO A 54 -8.22 10.78 -3.95
C PRO A 54 -9.19 11.52 -3.01
N GLY A 55 -9.36 11.04 -1.77
CA GLY A 55 -10.33 11.57 -0.82
C GLY A 55 -11.69 10.87 -0.84
N ASP A 56 -11.85 9.77 -1.59
CA ASP A 56 -13.08 8.96 -1.64
C ASP A 56 -13.13 7.83 -0.59
N GLY A 57 -12.17 7.79 0.33
CA GLY A 57 -12.05 6.73 1.35
C GLY A 57 -11.33 5.47 0.87
N ALA A 58 -10.90 5.43 -0.39
CA ALA A 58 -10.00 4.42 -0.92
C ALA A 58 -8.58 4.95 -1.10
N VAL A 59 -7.62 4.03 -1.12
CA VAL A 59 -6.22 4.29 -1.46
C VAL A 59 -5.75 3.31 -2.52
N TYR A 60 -4.91 3.79 -3.43
CA TYR A 60 -4.48 3.05 -4.62
C TYR A 60 -2.96 2.95 -4.65
N LEU A 61 -2.43 1.80 -5.05
CA LEU A 61 -0.99 1.64 -5.28
C LEU A 61 -0.53 2.49 -6.46
N THR A 62 0.62 3.14 -6.31
CA THR A 62 1.34 3.70 -7.45
C THR A 62 2.23 2.64 -8.10
N GLY A 63 2.83 2.94 -9.26
CA GLY A 63 3.84 2.08 -9.84
C GLY A 63 5.03 1.83 -8.90
N ALA A 64 5.44 2.85 -8.13
CA ALA A 64 6.48 2.71 -7.12
C ALA A 64 6.05 1.81 -5.95
N GLY A 65 4.83 1.99 -5.43
CA GLY A 65 4.29 1.11 -4.38
C GLY A 65 4.14 -0.34 -4.84
N THR A 66 3.73 -0.55 -6.08
CA THR A 66 3.61 -1.88 -6.70
C THR A 66 4.97 -2.57 -6.77
N ALA A 67 6.01 -1.87 -7.23
CA ALA A 67 7.37 -2.41 -7.29
C ALA A 67 7.96 -2.75 -5.91
N LEU A 68 7.49 -2.10 -4.84
CA LEU A 68 7.86 -2.43 -3.46
C LEU A 68 7.05 -3.59 -2.89
N ALA A 69 5.76 -3.66 -3.23
CA ALA A 69 4.84 -4.72 -2.82
C ALA A 69 5.24 -6.07 -3.42
N ASP A 70 5.66 -6.05 -4.68
CA ASP A 70 5.98 -7.22 -5.48
C ASP A 70 7.50 -7.39 -5.66
N PRO A 71 8.16 -8.29 -4.89
CA PRO A 71 9.58 -8.57 -5.08
C PRO A 71 9.85 -9.49 -6.29
N VAL A 72 8.82 -9.91 -7.03
CA VAL A 72 8.89 -10.93 -8.09
C VAL A 72 8.18 -10.40 -9.33
N VAL A 73 8.77 -9.38 -9.97
CA VAL A 73 8.45 -9.10 -11.38
C VAL A 73 9.51 -9.78 -12.25
N PRO A 74 9.43 -11.10 -12.55
CA PRO A 74 9.89 -11.54 -13.84
C PRO A 74 8.88 -10.98 -14.84
N ASP A 75 9.37 -10.08 -15.68
CA ASP A 75 8.74 -9.71 -16.93
C ASP A 75 8.18 -10.97 -17.60
N THR A 76 6.87 -11.18 -17.48
CA THR A 76 6.18 -12.26 -18.18
C THR A 76 5.02 -11.65 -18.93
N ARG A 77 5.33 -10.66 -19.78
CA ARG A 77 4.49 -10.38 -20.94
C ARG A 77 4.79 -11.45 -21.99
N ALA A 78 3.92 -12.46 -22.02
CA ALA A 78 3.73 -13.34 -23.17
C ALA A 78 3.24 -12.55 -24.39
#